data_AF-A0A967NZD9-F1
#
_entry.id   AF-A0A967NZD9-F1
#
_cell.length_a   1.000
_cell.length_b   1.000
_cell.length_c   1.000
_cell.angle_alpha   90.00
_cell.angle_beta   90.00
_cell.angle_gamma   90.00
#
_symmetry.space_group_name_H-M   'P 1'
#
loop_
_entity.id
_entity.type
_entity.pdbx_description
1 polymer ?
#
loop_
_entity_poly.entity_id
_entity_poly.type
_entity_poly.pdbx_seq_one_letter_code
_entity_poly.pdbx_strand_id
1 'polypeptide(L)' 'LLALVILNMVACSAPDNENWTENQELGAYFQEAGVSGAMILYNLRDSTYLVYNKPRIDKAYSP' A
#
# COMPACT_ATOMS: atom_id res chain seq x y z
N LEU A 1 26.40 13.14 36.40
CA LEU A 1 26.43 12.20 35.27
C LEU A 1 25.00 11.74 35.01
N LEU A 2 24.37 12.23 33.95
CA LEU A 2 23.00 11.86 33.57
C LEU A 2 23.03 10.46 32.93
N ALA A 3 22.31 9.51 33.54
CA ALA A 3 22.10 8.18 32.97
C ALA A 3 21.07 8.29 31.83
N LEU A 4 21.55 8.23 30.59
CA LEU A 4 20.73 8.18 29.39
C LEU A 4 20.21 6.74 29.25
N VAL A 5 18.98 6.51 29.70
CA VAL A 5 18.25 5.25 29.47
C VAL A 5 17.91 5.17 27.99
N ILE A 6 18.68 4.38 27.23
CA ILE A 6 18.36 4.04 25.84
C ILE A 6 17.17 3.08 25.89
N LEU A 7 15.97 3.64 25.75
CA LEU A 7 14.76 2.87 25.51
C LEU A 7 14.91 2.21 24.15
N ASN A 8 15.17 0.89 24.13
CA ASN A 8 15.07 0.08 22.93
C ASN A 8 13.60 0.11 22.47
N MET A 9 13.27 1.05 21.58
CA MET A 9 12.07 0.94 20.79
C MET A 9 12.26 -0.26 19.88
N VAL A 10 11.76 -1.41 20.32
CA VAL A 10 11.45 -2.52 19.42
C VAL A 10 10.47 -1.93 18.41
N ALA A 11 10.98 -1.56 17.25
CA ALA A 11 10.14 -1.24 16.12
C ALA A 11 9.38 -2.53 15.83
N CYS A 12 8.09 -2.57 16.21
CA CYS A 12 7.16 -3.46 15.56
C CYS A 12 7.18 -3.05 14.09
N SER A 13 8.00 -3.72 13.28
CA SER A 13 7.87 -3.66 11.83
C SER A 13 6.46 -4.13 11.52
N ALA A 14 5.62 -3.21 11.06
CA ALA A 14 4.38 -3.57 10.38
C ALA A 14 4.72 -4.61 9.30
N PRO A 15 3.85 -5.60 9.04
CA PRO A 15 4.13 -6.63 8.06
C PRO A 15 4.56 -5.95 6.77
N ASP A 16 5.81 -6.22 6.37
CA ASP A 16 6.36 -5.66 5.15
C ASP A 16 5.42 -6.02 4.01
N ASN A 17 4.98 -5.00 3.29
CA ASN A 17 4.20 -5.11 2.05
C ASN A 17 5.08 -5.69 0.92
N GLU A 18 5.84 -6.75 1.18
CA GLU A 18 6.89 -7.30 0.31
C GLU A 18 6.38 -7.66 -1.09
N ASN A 19 5.07 -7.91 -1.23
CA ASN A 19 4.43 -8.30 -2.48
C ASN A 19 3.55 -7.21 -3.11
N TRP A 20 3.56 -5.97 -2.62
CA TRP A 20 2.71 -4.90 -3.16
C TRP A 20 3.55 -3.83 -3.88
N THR A 21 3.28 -3.64 -5.17
CA THR A 21 3.88 -2.57 -5.97
C THR A 21 2.79 -1.57 -6.37
N GLU A 22 2.95 -0.30 -6.01
CA GLU A 22 2.04 0.76 -6.44
C GLU A 22 2.51 1.36 -7.78
N ASN A 23 1.59 1.46 -8.75
CA ASN A 23 1.82 2.10 -10.04
C ASN A 23 0.82 3.25 -10.24
N GLN A 24 1.33 4.48 -10.18
CA GLN A 24 0.53 5.69 -10.32
C GLN A 24 0.09 5.97 -11.76
N GLU A 25 0.77 5.42 -12.77
CA GLU A 25 0.44 5.63 -14.19
C GLU A 25 -0.92 5.04 -14.55
N LEU A 26 -1.34 4.00 -13.84
CA LEU A 26 -2.68 3.41 -13.95
C LEU A 26 -3.80 4.41 -13.61
N GLY A 27 -3.48 5.50 -12.92
CA GLY A 27 -4.42 6.59 -12.65
C GLY A 27 -4.89 7.33 -13.90
N ALA A 28 -4.13 7.28 -15.00
CA ALA A 28 -4.52 7.92 -16.26
C ALA A 28 -5.87 7.38 -16.79
N TYR A 29 -6.12 6.08 -16.66
CA TYR A 29 -7.38 5.47 -17.09
C TYR A 29 -8.60 6.00 -16.32
N PHE A 30 -8.45 6.22 -15.01
CA PHE A 30 -9.50 6.79 -14.18
C PHE A 30 -9.75 8.27 -14.52
N GLN A 31 -8.66 9.02 -14.75
CA GLN A 31 -8.73 10.43 -15.17
C GLN A 31 -9.42 10.58 -16.53
N GLU A 32 -9.09 9.75 -17.51
CA GLU A 32 -9.69 9.74 -18.85
C GLU A 32 -11.20 9.45 -18.79
N ALA A 33 -11.60 8.52 -17.91
CA ALA A 33 -13.01 8.22 -17.66
C ALA A 33 -13.73 9.27 -16.80
N GLY A 34 -13.03 10.31 -16.30
CA GLY A 34 -13.61 11.34 -15.44
C GLY A 34 -14.05 10.84 -14.07
N VAL A 35 -13.46 9.75 -13.58
CA VAL A 35 -13.82 9.11 -12.30
C VAL A 35 -12.62 9.02 -11.36
N SER A 36 -12.89 8.83 -10.07
CA SER A 36 -11.87 8.47 -9.08
C SER A 36 -12.13 7.04 -8.59
N GLY A 37 -11.11 6.20 -8.64
CA GLY A 37 -11.19 4.81 -8.20
C GLY A 37 -9.88 4.30 -7.63
N ALA A 38 -9.82 2.98 -7.47
CA ALA A 38 -8.63 2.23 -7.13
C ALA A 38 -8.65 0.91 -7.91
N MET A 39 -7.49 0.30 -8.09
CA MET A 39 -7.36 -0.94 -8.84
C MET A 39 -6.37 -1.87 -8.13
N ILE A 40 -6.71 -3.15 -8.07
CA ILE A 40 -5.86 -4.22 -7.57
C ILE A 40 -5.77 -5.27 -8.66
N LEU A 41 -4.54 -5.61 -9.06
CA LEU A 41 -4.25 -6.74 -9.94
C LEU A 41 -3.37 -7.72 -9.17
N TYR A 42 -3.75 -8.99 -9.16
CA TYR A 42 -2.97 -10.06 -8.54
C TYR A 42 -2.32 -10.92 -9.61
N ASN A 43 -0.99 -11.02 -9.55
CA ASN A 43 -0.20 -11.89 -10.38
C ASN A 43 -0.07 -13.27 -9.72
N LEU A 44 -0.75 -14.27 -10.29
CA LEU A 44 -0.78 -15.64 -9.79
C LEU A 44 0.59 -16.34 -9.86
N ARG A 45 1.44 -15.99 -10.82
CA ARG A 45 2.74 -16.64 -11.01
C ARG A 45 3.71 -16.26 -9.91
N ASP A 46 3.80 -14.97 -9.65
CA ASP A 46 4.82 -14.39 -8.78
C ASP A 46 4.25 -14.06 -7.38
N SER A 47 2.96 -14.33 -7.15
CA SER A 47 2.24 -14.01 -5.92
C SER A 47 2.34 -12.55 -5.51
N THR A 48 2.37 -11.64 -6.49
CA THR A 48 2.54 -10.19 -6.30
C THR A 48 1.28 -9.42 -6.65
N TYR A 49 1.11 -8.26 -6.03
CA TYR A 49 0.04 -7.30 -6.25
C TYR A 49 0.58 -6.06 -6.95
N LEU A 50 -0.06 -5.68 -8.05
CA LEU A 50 0.09 -4.36 -8.66
C LEU A 50 -1.14 -3.54 -8.31
N VAL A 51 -0.95 -2.37 -7.71
CA VAL A 51 -2.05 -1.54 -7.22
C VAL A 51 -2.00 -0.11 -7.72
N TYR A 52 -3.17 0.51 -7.79
CA TYR A 52 -3.34 1.95 -7.94
C TYR A 52 -4.21 2.47 -6.82
N ASN A 53 -3.78 3.57 -6.19
CA ASN A 53 -4.48 4.24 -5.09
C ASN A 53 -4.58 3.32 -3.86
N LYS A 54 -3.42 2.88 -3.37
CA LYS A 54 -3.33 2.01 -2.18
C LYS A 54 -4.07 2.58 -0.95
N PRO A 55 -4.02 3.90 -0.64
CA PRO A 55 -4.79 4.46 0.47
C PRO A 55 -6.31 4.27 0.37
N ARG A 56 -6.85 4.09 -0.84
CA ARG A 56 -8.26 3.78 -1.05
C ARG A 56 -8.54 2.28 -0.91
N ILE A 57 -7.62 1.42 -1.35
CA ILE A 57 -7.71 -0.04 -1.19
C ILE A 57 -7.69 -0.45 0.28
N ASP A 58 -6.86 0.22 1.08
CA ASP A 58 -6.72 -0.08 2.51
C ASP A 58 -7.95 0.38 3.33
N LYS A 59 -8.98 0.97 2.69
CA LYS A 59 -10.26 1.34 3.31
C LYS A 59 -11.34 0.30 3.00
N ALA A 60 -12.15 -0.02 3.99
CA ALA A 60 -13.32 -0.87 3.82
C ALA A 60 -14.49 -0.08 3.20
N TYR A 61 -15.27 -0.75 2.34
CA TYR A 61 -16.49 -0.22 1.72
C TYR A 61 -17.63 -1.22 1.91
N SER A 62 -18.88 -0.74 1.88
CA SER A 62 -20.03 -1.64 1.74
C SER A 62 -19.97 -2.32 0.37
N PRO A 63 -20.20 -3.64 0.29
CA PRO A 63 -20.39 -4.34 -0.99
C PRO A 63 -21.59 -3.80 -1.77
#